data_AF-A0A661P3H0-F1
#
_entry.id   AF-A0A661P3H0-F1
#
_cell.length_a   1.000
_cell.length_b   1.000
_cell.length_c   1.000
_cell.angle_alpha   90.00
_cell.angle_beta   90.00
_cell.angle_gamma   90.00
#
_symmetry.space_group_name_H-M   'P 1'
#
loop_
_entity.id
_entity.type
_entity.pdbx_description
1 polymer ?
#
loop_
_entity_poly.entity_id
_entity_poly.type
_entity_poly.pdbx_seq_one_letter_code
_entity_poly.pdbx_strand_id
1 'polypeptide(L)'
;MGAGKTTVGQLLAAQLNIPFVDLDAMIVKRENRAIKEIFAAEGEGYFRECETSILKALRMQATSVYATGGGIVERDENRREMKAIGRVIYLKTGWLTLRSRLQ
;
A
#
# COMPACT_ATOMS: atom_id res chain seq x y z
N MET A 1 8.40 6.74 -0.38
CA MET A 1 8.84 5.76 0.66
C MET A 1 9.23 6.49 1.94
N GLY A 2 9.47 5.78 3.05
CA GLY A 2 10.09 6.37 4.27
C GLY A 2 9.16 6.97 5.33
N ALA A 3 7.84 7.05 5.10
CA ALA A 3 6.90 7.58 6.11
C ALA A 3 6.69 6.66 7.33
N GLY A 4 7.17 5.41 7.29
CA GLY A 4 7.03 4.44 8.39
C GLY A 4 5.74 3.62 8.36
N LYS A 5 5.07 3.51 7.20
CA LYS A 5 3.79 2.78 7.07
C LYS A 5 3.88 1.32 7.50
N THR A 6 4.96 0.62 7.11
CA THR A 6 5.18 -0.78 7.51
C THR A 6 5.38 -0.89 9.01
N THR A 7 6.28 -0.09 9.59
CA THR A 7 6.58 -0.10 11.03
C THR A 7 5.34 0.22 11.88
N VAL A 8 4.65 1.33 11.58
CA VAL A 8 3.44 1.75 12.32
C VAL A 8 2.31 0.76 12.09
N GLY A 9 2.14 0.26 10.88
CA GLY A 9 1.09 -0.71 10.55
C GLY A 9 1.27 -2.05 11.27
N GLN A 10 2.49 -2.56 11.38
CA GLN A 10 2.79 -3.78 12.14
C GLN A 10 2.51 -3.62 13.63
N LEU A 11 2.91 -2.49 14.22
CA LEU A 11 2.61 -2.18 15.63
C LEU A 11 1.11 -2.08 15.88
N LEU A 12 0.38 -1.39 14.99
CA LEU A 12 -1.07 -1.25 15.09
C LEU A 12 -1.78 -2.61 14.95
N ALA A 13 -1.36 -3.44 13.99
CA ALA A 13 -1.90 -4.77 13.78
C ALA A 13 -1.72 -5.66 15.02
N ALA A 14 -0.52 -5.62 15.64
CA ALA A 14 -0.24 -6.34 16.87
C ALA A 14 -1.11 -5.86 18.04
N GLN A 15 -1.27 -4.54 18.21
CA GLN A 15 -2.12 -3.98 19.27
C GLN A 15 -3.61 -4.31 19.09
N LEU A 16 -4.10 -4.40 17.86
CA LEU A 16 -5.48 -4.73 17.55
C LEU A 16 -5.73 -6.24 17.41
N ASN A 17 -4.68 -7.07 17.48
CA ASN A 17 -4.72 -8.51 17.24
C ASN A 17 -5.39 -8.89 15.91
N ILE A 18 -5.03 -8.17 14.84
CA ILE A 18 -5.48 -8.43 13.46
C ILE A 18 -4.27 -8.55 12.50
N PRO A 19 -4.43 -9.15 11.32
CA PRO A 19 -3.31 -9.29 10.37
C PRO A 19 -2.76 -7.95 9.88
N PHE A 20 -1.45 -7.93 9.59
CA PHE A 20 -0.80 -6.88 8.82
C PHE A 20 -0.51 -7.38 7.40
N VAL A 21 -0.79 -6.54 6.40
CA VAL A 21 -0.59 -6.86 4.98
C VAL A 21 0.04 -5.68 4.26
N ASP A 22 1.10 -5.94 3.49
CA ASP A 22 1.70 -4.95 2.61
C ASP A 22 1.18 -5.16 1.16
N LEU A 23 0.50 -4.15 0.61
CA LEU A 23 -0.08 -4.24 -0.74
C LEU A 23 0.98 -4.39 -1.81
N ASP A 24 2.15 -3.77 -1.67
CA ASP A 24 3.23 -3.87 -2.65
C ASP A 24 3.73 -5.32 -2.68
N ALA A 25 3.84 -5.97 -1.52
CA ALA A 25 4.19 -7.39 -1.41
C ALA A 25 3.10 -8.31 -2.00
N MET A 26 1.81 -7.96 -1.84
CA MET A 26 0.72 -8.70 -2.50
C MET A 26 0.81 -8.62 -4.02
N ILE A 27 1.13 -7.46 -4.59
CA ILE A 27 1.31 -7.29 -6.03
C ILE A 27 2.48 -8.15 -6.50
N VAL A 28 3.64 -8.05 -5.87
CA VAL A 28 4.84 -8.86 -6.21
C VAL A 28 4.53 -10.35 -6.17
N LYS A 29 3.80 -10.81 -5.15
CA LYS A 29 3.39 -12.21 -5.03
C LYS A 29 2.42 -12.64 -6.12
N ARG A 30 1.47 -11.78 -6.50
CA ARG A 30 0.46 -12.06 -7.54
C ARG A 30 1.07 -12.06 -8.94
N GLU A 31 1.97 -11.12 -9.21
CA GLU A 31 2.64 -10.93 -10.50
C GLU A 31 3.83 -11.88 -10.68
N ASN A 32 4.34 -12.45 -9.59
CA ASN A 32 5.52 -13.31 -9.56
C ASN A 32 6.78 -12.65 -10.15
N ARG A 33 6.94 -11.35 -9.89
CA ARG A 33 8.05 -10.52 -10.36
C ARG A 33 8.17 -9.25 -9.51
N ALA A 34 9.35 -8.65 -9.49
CA ALA A 34 9.63 -7.46 -8.70
C ALA A 34 8.94 -6.22 -9.31
N ILE A 35 8.63 -5.22 -8.46
CA ILE A 35 8.00 -3.95 -8.89
C ILE A 35 8.79 -3.27 -10.02
N LYS A 36 10.12 -3.28 -9.94
CA LYS A 36 11.00 -2.72 -10.97
C LYS A 36 10.82 -3.40 -12.33
N GLU A 37 10.52 -4.69 -12.35
CA GLU A 37 10.32 -5.47 -13.58
C GLU A 37 8.96 -5.16 -14.18
N ILE A 38 7.92 -5.03 -13.33
CA ILE A 38 6.58 -4.59 -13.74
C ILE A 38 6.63 -3.19 -14.35
N PHE A 39 7.33 -2.26 -13.70
CA PHE A 39 7.48 -0.91 -14.24
C PHE A 39 8.28 -0.88 -15.55
N ALA A 40 9.30 -1.73 -15.68
CA ALA A 40 10.10 -1.78 -16.91
C ALA A 40 9.33 -2.38 -18.10
N ALA A 41 8.46 -3.36 -17.87
CA ALA A 41 7.74 -4.06 -18.92
C ALA A 41 6.38 -3.40 -19.27
N GLU A 42 5.63 -2.92 -18.27
CA GLU A 42 4.27 -2.38 -18.48
C GLU A 42 4.08 -0.92 -18.03
N GLY A 43 5.07 -0.36 -17.34
CA GLY A 43 5.00 1.00 -16.82
C GLY A 43 4.12 1.15 -15.57
N GLU A 44 4.08 2.39 -15.07
CA GLU A 44 3.36 2.71 -13.83
C GLU A 44 1.84 2.57 -13.98
N GLY A 45 1.29 2.83 -15.17
CA GLY A 45 -0.14 2.73 -15.44
C GLY A 45 -0.69 1.34 -15.12
N TYR A 46 -0.01 0.29 -15.56
CA TYR A 46 -0.39 -1.08 -15.27
C TYR A 46 -0.27 -1.41 -13.78
N PHE A 47 0.82 -1.01 -13.11
CA PHE A 47 0.96 -1.23 -11.67
C PHE A 47 -0.18 -0.58 -10.87
N ARG A 48 -0.62 0.62 -11.29
CA ARG A 48 -1.81 1.25 -10.70
C ARG A 48 -3.08 0.44 -10.94
N GLU A 49 -3.20 -0.31 -12.04
CA GLU A 49 -4.33 -1.24 -12.27
C GLU A 49 -4.25 -2.43 -11.33
N CYS A 50 -3.06 -2.97 -11.09
CA CYS A 50 -2.83 -4.02 -10.09
C CYS A 50 -3.26 -3.55 -8.69
N GLU A 51 -2.87 -2.33 -8.28
CA GLU A 51 -3.31 -1.73 -7.02
C GLU A 51 -4.85 -1.64 -6.95
N THR A 52 -5.51 -1.10 -7.99
CA THR A 52 -6.97 -1.00 -8.05
C THR A 52 -7.64 -2.37 -7.94
N SER A 53 -7.12 -3.38 -8.65
CA SER A 53 -7.64 -4.74 -8.63
C SER A 53 -7.56 -5.37 -7.24
N ILE A 54 -6.43 -5.18 -6.54
CA ILE A 54 -6.28 -5.68 -5.17
C ILE A 54 -7.25 -4.97 -4.23
N LEU A 55 -7.36 -3.64 -4.27
CA LEU A 55 -8.30 -2.91 -3.42
C LEU A 55 -9.74 -3.43 -3.58
N LYS A 56 -10.19 -3.67 -4.81
CA LYS A 56 -11.52 -4.25 -5.06
C LYS A 56 -11.68 -5.64 -4.42
N ALA A 57 -10.64 -6.48 -4.48
CA ALA A 57 -10.65 -7.81 -3.87
C ALA A 57 -10.67 -7.77 -2.34
N LEU A 58 -10.14 -6.72 -1.71
CA LEU A 58 -10.10 -6.58 -0.25
C LEU A 58 -11.47 -6.31 0.38
N ARG A 59 -12.47 -5.86 -0.38
CA ARG A 59 -13.83 -5.60 0.13
C ARG A 59 -14.47 -6.82 0.80
N MET A 60 -14.04 -8.03 0.43
CA MET A 60 -14.57 -9.30 0.94
C MET A 60 -13.62 -9.99 1.94
N GLN A 61 -12.51 -9.35 2.31
CA GLN A 61 -11.49 -9.93 3.18
C GLN A 61 -11.76 -9.63 4.65
N ALA A 62 -11.18 -10.45 5.53
CA ALA A 62 -11.21 -10.21 6.97
C ALA A 62 -10.47 -8.91 7.35
N THR A 63 -10.93 -8.28 8.43
CA THR A 63 -10.36 -7.04 8.99
C THR A 63 -8.85 -7.18 9.20
N SER A 64 -8.09 -6.30 8.54
CA SER A 64 -6.62 -6.28 8.59
C SER A 64 -6.09 -4.84 8.53
N VAL A 65 -4.84 -4.63 8.92
CA VAL A 65 -4.10 -3.38 8.66
C VAL A 65 -3.36 -3.51 7.34
N TYR A 66 -3.64 -2.60 6.40
CA TYR A 66 -2.99 -2.57 5.09
C TYR A 66 -1.98 -1.43 5.00
N ALA A 67 -0.71 -1.74 4.74
CA ALA A 67 0.27 -0.76 4.27
C ALA A 67 0.17 -0.65 2.75
N THR A 68 0.08 0.58 2.25
CA THR A 68 -0.10 0.85 0.82
C THR A 68 1.17 1.39 0.14
N GLY A 69 1.26 1.25 -1.17
CA GLY A 69 2.27 1.93 -1.99
C GLY A 69 2.16 3.45 -1.90
N GLY A 70 3.26 4.16 -2.11
CA GLY A 70 3.31 5.62 -1.98
C GLY A 70 2.41 6.38 -2.97
N GLY A 71 2.35 5.90 -4.21
CA GLY A 71 1.59 6.52 -5.28
C GLY A 71 0.18 5.95 -5.47
N ILE A 72 -0.27 5.02 -4.61
CA ILE A 72 -1.62 4.44 -4.70
C ILE A 72 -2.71 5.49 -4.73
N VAL A 73 -2.46 6.63 -4.08
CA VAL A 73 -3.37 7.75 -3.97
C VAL A 73 -3.50 8.53 -5.28
N GLU A 74 -2.61 8.38 -6.27
CA GLU A 74 -2.63 9.15 -7.53
C GLU A 74 -3.90 8.89 -8.34
N ARG A 75 -4.48 7.69 -8.25
CA ARG A 75 -5.78 7.36 -8.88
C ARG A 75 -6.96 7.70 -7.98
N ASP A 76 -7.92 8.45 -8.53
CA ASP A 76 -9.19 8.76 -7.88
C ASP A 76 -9.99 7.51 -7.49
N GLU A 77 -9.95 6.48 -8.32
CA GLU A 77 -10.60 5.21 -8.01
C GLU A 77 -10.02 4.56 -6.76
N ASN A 78 -8.68 4.47 -6.65
CA ASN A 78 -8.02 3.91 -5.46
C ASN A 78 -8.39 4.68 -4.18
N ARG A 79 -8.48 6.02 -4.25
CA ARG A 79 -8.94 6.85 -3.12
C ARG A 79 -10.36 6.49 -2.69
N ARG A 80 -11.27 6.26 -3.64
CA ARG A 80 -12.66 5.85 -3.38
C ARG A 80 -12.73 4.44 -2.80
N GLU A 81 -12.00 3.49 -3.39
CA GLU A 81 -11.93 2.11 -2.91
C GLU A 81 -11.40 2.03 -1.48
N MET A 82 -10.29 2.69 -1.16
CA MET A 82 -9.73 2.69 0.20
C MET A 82 -10.72 3.24 1.24
N LYS A 83 -11.49 4.28 0.91
CA LYS A 83 -12.54 4.83 1.79
C LYS A 83 -13.73 3.88 1.95
N ALA A 84 -14.05 3.08 0.93
CA ALA A 84 -15.13 2.10 0.99
C ALA A 84 -14.74 0.84 1.80
N ILE A 85 -13.46 0.46 1.78
CA ILE A 85 -12.94 -0.71 2.51
C ILE A 85 -12.81 -0.42 4.00
N GLY A 86 -12.37 0.79 4.39
CA GLY A 86 -12.22 1.11 5.80
C GLY A 86 -11.59 2.47 6.08
N ARG A 87 -10.97 2.59 7.26
CA ARG A 87 -10.39 3.85 7.73
C ARG A 87 -9.02 4.11 7.09
N VAL A 88 -8.91 5.24 6.40
CA VAL A 88 -7.65 5.69 5.80
C VAL A 88 -6.87 6.56 6.78
N ILE A 89 -5.63 6.18 7.08
CA ILE A 89 -4.73 6.91 7.98
C ILE A 89 -3.56 7.47 7.17
N TYR A 90 -3.39 8.80 7.20
CA TYR A 90 -2.26 9.47 6.57
C TYR A 90 -1.16 9.73 7.60
N LEU A 91 -0.03 9.02 7.46
CA LEU A 91 1.17 9.28 8.24
C LEU A 91 1.93 10.47 7.65
N LYS A 92 1.63 11.67 8.15
CA LYS A 92 2.33 12.89 7.76
C LYS A 92 3.76 12.87 8.32
N THR A 93 4.75 13.07 7.46
CA THR A 93 6.17 13.11 7.85
C THR A 93 6.84 14.30 7.17
N GLY A 94 7.67 15.03 7.91
CA GLY A 94 8.41 16.18 7.39
C GLY A 94 9.52 15.77 6.43
N TRP A 95 9.90 16.67 5.51
CA TRP A 95 10.94 16.42 4.50
C TRP A 95 12.28 15.98 5.10
N LEU A 96 12.75 16.63 6.16
CA LEU A 96 14.02 16.30 6.80
C LEU A 96 14.05 14.85 7.30
N THR A 97 12.96 14.38 7.91
CA THR A 97 12.80 13.00 8.40
C THR A 97 12.67 12.00 7.25
N LEU A 98 11.98 12.36 6.17
CA LEU A 98 11.92 11.51 4.98
C LEU A 98 13.30 11.35 4.36
N ARG A 99 14.03 12.45 4.21
CA ARG A 99 15.39 12.46 3.65
C ARG A 99 16.33 11.59 4.46
N SER A 100 16.34 11.71 5.78
CA SER A 100 17.23 10.89 6.64
C SER A 100 16.93 9.38 6.60
N ARG A 101 15.74 8.98 6.16
CA ARG A 101 15.33 7.57 6.05
C ARG A 101 15.55 6.98 4.66
N LEU A 102 15.76 7.82 3.66
CA LEU A 102 15.92 7.44 2.25
C LEU A 102 17.39 7.54 1.77
N GLN A 103 18.31 7.88 2.68
CA GLN A 103 19.75 7.89 2.43
C GLN A 103 20.29 6.48 2.21
#